data_AF-A0A515KHD6-F1
#
_entry.id   AF-A0A515KHD6-F1
#
_cell.length_a   1.000
_cell.length_b   1.000
_cell.length_c   1.000
_cell.angle_alpha   90.00
_cell.angle_beta   90.00
_cell.angle_gamma   90.00
#
_symmetry.space_group_name_H-M   'P 1'
#
loop_
_entity.id
_entity.type
_entity.pdbx_description
1 polymer ?
#
loop_
_entity_poly.entity_id
_entity_poly.type
_entity_poly.pdbx_seq_one_letter_code
_entity_poly.pdbx_strand_id
1 'polypeptide(L)'
;MTYREYIQSNAWRTNPARLREFQAARFECRLCPAKADEGATLESHHRVYDRLGCERDGDLTTLCSACHREVTSFLRARHYALLEPLRADVRPIRIDAPLVDPTRMEVA
;
A
#
# COMPACT_ATOMS: atom_id res chain seq x y z
N MET A 1 -8.50 -18.97 -3.38
CA MET A 1 -7.27 -18.32 -2.87
C MET A 1 -7.61 -16.87 -2.57
N THR A 2 -7.33 -16.41 -1.37
CA THR A 2 -7.50 -15.00 -0.99
C THR A 2 -6.36 -14.16 -1.59
N TYR A 3 -6.56 -12.84 -1.68
CA TYR A 3 -5.50 -11.93 -2.11
C TYR A 3 -4.22 -12.13 -1.27
N ARG A 4 -4.37 -12.24 0.06
CA ARG A 4 -3.25 -12.43 1.01
C ARG A 4 -2.50 -13.73 0.74
N GLU A 5 -3.20 -14.83 0.50
CA GLU A 5 -2.57 -16.10 0.16
C GLU A 5 -1.80 -15.99 -1.16
N TYR A 6 -2.38 -15.32 -2.16
CA TYR A 6 -1.77 -15.16 -3.48
C TYR A 6 -0.47 -14.33 -3.42
N ILE A 7 -0.50 -13.13 -2.85
CA ILE A 7 0.68 -12.25 -2.71
C ILE A 7 1.80 -12.89 -1.87
N GLN A 8 1.48 -13.83 -0.98
CA GLN A 8 2.46 -14.59 -0.18
C GLN A 8 2.92 -15.90 -0.85
N SER A 9 2.31 -16.29 -1.96
CA SER A 9 2.55 -17.58 -2.63
C SER A 9 3.84 -17.63 -3.45
N ASN A 10 4.26 -18.84 -3.83
CA ASN A 10 5.32 -19.01 -4.82
C ASN A 10 4.90 -18.49 -6.20
N ALA A 11 3.63 -18.68 -6.58
CA ALA A 11 3.09 -18.23 -7.87
C ALA A 11 3.24 -16.72 -8.07
N TRP A 12 3.09 -15.92 -7.00
CA TRP A 12 3.36 -14.49 -7.07
C TRP A 12 4.86 -14.18 -7.16
N ARG A 13 5.71 -14.85 -6.36
CA ARG A 13 7.17 -14.63 -6.38
C ARG A 13 7.75 -14.88 -7.77
N THR A 14 7.28 -15.91 -8.46
CA THR A 14 7.73 -16.32 -9.80
C THR A 14 6.84 -15.81 -10.93
N ASN A 15 5.91 -14.87 -10.65
CA ASN A 15 5.00 -14.34 -11.65
C ASN A 15 5.79 -13.71 -12.83
N PRO A 16 5.58 -14.15 -14.08
CA PRO A 16 6.35 -13.66 -15.21
C PRO A 16 6.18 -12.17 -15.48
N ALA A 17 4.97 -11.62 -15.34
CA ALA A 17 4.72 -10.19 -15.52
C ALA A 17 5.46 -9.36 -14.45
N ARG A 18 5.49 -9.86 -13.21
CA ARG A 18 6.24 -9.25 -12.11
C ARG A 18 7.74 -9.18 -12.40
N LEU A 19 8.33 -10.31 -12.80
CA LEU A 19 9.76 -10.38 -13.08
C LEU A 19 10.15 -9.50 -14.29
N ARG A 20 9.34 -9.53 -15.36
CA ARG A 20 9.54 -8.66 -16.52
C ARG A 20 9.44 -7.18 -16.17
N GLU A 21 8.50 -6.80 -15.31
CA GLU A 21 8.37 -5.41 -14.88
C GLU A 21 9.61 -4.92 -14.09
N PHE A 22 10.17 -5.73 -13.19
CA PHE A 22 11.42 -5.35 -12.52
C PHE A 22 12.60 -5.21 -13.48
N GLN A 23 12.72 -6.10 -14.46
CA GLN A 23 13.74 -6.01 -15.49
C GLN A 23 13.55 -4.76 -16.36
N ALA A 24 12.32 -4.47 -16.78
CA ALA A 24 11.99 -3.29 -17.57
C ALA A 24 12.21 -1.98 -16.81
N ALA A 25 12.04 -1.99 -15.49
CA ALA A 25 12.36 -0.88 -14.60
C ALA A 25 13.86 -0.82 -14.23
N ARG A 26 14.69 -1.73 -14.76
CA ARG A 26 16.12 -1.84 -14.47
C ARG A 26 16.44 -1.98 -12.98
N PHE A 27 15.52 -2.54 -12.20
CA PHE A 27 15.60 -2.60 -10.74
C PHE A 27 15.74 -1.20 -10.10
N GLU A 28 14.99 -0.24 -10.63
CA GLU A 28 14.87 1.12 -10.13
C GLU A 28 13.39 1.46 -9.87
N CYS A 29 13.12 2.33 -8.91
CA CYS A 29 11.78 2.87 -8.70
C CYS A 29 11.36 3.73 -9.90
N ARG A 30 10.14 3.55 -10.40
CA ARG A 30 9.65 4.35 -11.54
C ARG A 30 9.24 5.79 -11.17
N LEU A 31 9.21 6.14 -9.89
CA LEU A 31 8.75 7.45 -9.40
C LEU A 31 9.85 8.28 -8.73
N CYS A 32 10.96 7.67 -8.33
CA CYS A 32 12.06 8.37 -7.68
C CYS A 32 13.41 7.70 -8.02
N PRO A 33 14.56 8.33 -7.72
CA PRO A 33 15.87 7.78 -8.06
C PRO A 33 16.30 6.52 -7.28
N ALA A 34 15.47 6.00 -6.38
CA ALA A 34 15.84 4.87 -5.53
C ALA A 34 16.01 3.57 -6.33
N LYS A 35 17.11 2.86 -6.10
CA LYS A 35 17.49 1.65 -6.85
C LYS A 35 17.95 0.51 -5.95
N ALA A 36 17.77 -0.72 -6.42
CA ALA A 36 17.98 -1.92 -5.61
C ALA A 36 19.46 -2.12 -5.23
N ASP A 37 20.39 -1.76 -6.10
CA ASP A 37 21.84 -1.84 -5.87
C ASP A 37 22.36 -0.81 -4.85
N GLU A 38 21.59 0.26 -4.59
CA GLU A 38 21.79 1.20 -3.48
C GLU A 38 21.10 0.77 -2.18
N GLY A 39 20.51 -0.43 -2.14
CA GLY A 39 19.85 -0.98 -0.96
C GLY A 39 18.38 -0.62 -0.82
N ALA A 40 17.75 0.01 -1.83
CA ALA A 40 16.32 0.23 -1.80
C ALA A 40 15.54 -1.09 -1.94
N THR A 41 14.52 -1.28 -1.10
CA THR A 41 13.58 -2.40 -1.27
C THR A 41 12.56 -2.04 -2.35
N LEU A 42 12.48 -2.88 -3.40
CA LEU A 42 11.54 -2.71 -4.50
C LEU A 42 10.37 -3.67 -4.38
N GLU A 43 9.19 -3.13 -4.68
CA GLU A 43 7.90 -3.79 -4.62
C GLU A 43 7.17 -3.59 -5.95
N SER A 44 6.31 -4.54 -6.29
CA SER A 44 5.45 -4.43 -7.47
C SER A 44 4.09 -3.90 -7.04
N HIS A 45 3.76 -2.70 -7.49
CA HIS A 45 2.46 -2.10 -7.26
C HIS A 45 1.48 -2.53 -8.35
N HIS A 46 0.29 -2.96 -7.97
CA HIS A 46 -0.77 -3.27 -8.94
C HIS A 46 -1.44 -1.98 -9.41
N ARG A 47 -1.47 -1.78 -10.72
CA ARG A 47 -2.24 -0.73 -11.39
C ARG A 47 -3.64 -1.23 -11.76
N VAL A 48 -3.76 -2.53 -12.03
CA VAL A 48 -5.02 -3.21 -12.38
C VAL A 48 -5.16 -4.46 -11.50
N TYR A 49 -6.24 -4.54 -10.72
CA TYR A 49 -6.50 -5.66 -9.81
C TYR A 49 -7.40 -6.75 -10.42
N ASP A 50 -8.13 -6.45 -11.50
CA ASP A 50 -9.13 -7.37 -12.11
C ASP A 50 -8.53 -8.69 -12.61
N ARG A 51 -7.21 -8.73 -12.81
CA ARG A 51 -6.47 -9.88 -13.37
C ARG A 51 -5.52 -10.51 -12.34
N LEU A 52 -5.87 -10.46 -11.06
CA LEU A 52 -5.08 -11.09 -10.00
C LEU A 52 -4.84 -12.58 -10.31
N GLY A 53 -3.58 -13.00 -10.35
CA GLY A 53 -3.18 -14.36 -10.76
C GLY A 53 -2.91 -14.55 -12.25
N CYS A 54 -3.28 -13.57 -13.09
CA CYS A 54 -3.15 -13.60 -14.56
C CYS A 54 -2.66 -12.23 -15.08
N GLU A 55 -1.75 -11.62 -14.35
CA GLU A 55 -1.21 -10.30 -14.60
C GLU A 55 -0.53 -10.24 -15.98
N ARG A 56 -0.75 -9.14 -16.68
CA ARG A 56 -0.14 -8.83 -17.97
C ARG A 56 0.95 -7.78 -17.81
N ASP A 57 1.76 -7.62 -18.86
CA ASP A 57 2.74 -6.55 -18.90
C ASP A 57 2.01 -5.20 -18.81
N GLY A 58 2.46 -4.36 -17.86
CA GLY A 58 1.77 -3.12 -17.51
C GLY A 58 0.64 -3.25 -16.48
N ASP A 59 0.29 -4.43 -15.98
CA ASP A 59 -0.61 -4.47 -14.81
C ASP A 59 0.11 -4.09 -13.52
N LEU A 60 1.44 -4.22 -13.54
CA LEU A 60 2.33 -3.94 -12.43
C LEU A 60 3.23 -2.74 -12.74
N THR A 61 3.68 -2.05 -11.69
CA THR A 61 4.72 -1.03 -11.77
C THR A 61 5.69 -1.18 -10.60
N THR A 62 6.99 -1.07 -10.88
CA THR A 62 8.06 -1.15 -9.89
C THR A 62 8.15 0.13 -9.07
N LEU A 63 8.03 0.03 -7.75
CA LEU A 63 8.17 1.15 -6.81
C LEU A 63 9.09 0.75 -5.65
N CYS A 64 9.83 1.71 -5.08
CA CYS A 64 10.43 1.48 -3.76
C CYS A 64 9.35 1.46 -2.67
N SER A 65 9.63 0.85 -1.52
CA SER A 65 8.64 0.74 -0.42
C SER A 65 8.07 2.09 0.02
N ALA A 66 8.86 3.17 -0.01
CA ALA A 66 8.39 4.52 0.32
C ALA A 66 7.36 5.02 -0.71
N CYS A 67 7.70 5.01 -2.00
CA CYS A 67 6.77 5.40 -3.06
C CYS A 67 5.54 4.48 -3.10
N HIS A 68 5.72 3.18 -2.86
CA HIS A 68 4.62 2.21 -2.81
C HIS A 68 3.59 2.58 -1.73
N ARG A 69 4.06 2.98 -0.54
CA ARG A 69 3.19 3.44 0.56
C ARG A 69 2.43 4.70 0.17
N GLU A 70 3.12 5.71 -0.36
CA GLU A 70 2.51 6.99 -0.70
C GLU A 70 1.48 6.87 -1.83
N VAL A 71 1.76 6.09 -2.87
CA VAL A 71 0.80 5.81 -3.94
C VAL A 71 -0.41 5.05 -3.40
N THR A 72 -0.21 4.05 -2.54
CA THR A 72 -1.31 3.31 -1.92
C THR A 72 -2.20 4.23 -1.08
N SER A 73 -1.61 5.09 -0.26
CA SER A 73 -2.33 6.07 0.56
C SER A 73 -3.12 7.05 -0.31
N PHE A 74 -2.49 7.58 -1.36
CA PHE A 74 -3.14 8.50 -2.30
C PHE A 74 -4.34 7.86 -3.01
N LEU A 75 -4.18 6.64 -3.55
CA LEU A 75 -5.26 5.93 -4.25
C LEU A 75 -6.41 5.58 -3.30
N ARG A 76 -6.10 5.18 -2.06
CA ARG A 76 -7.13 4.95 -1.02
C ARG A 76 -7.87 6.22 -0.69
N ALA A 77 -7.16 7.31 -0.41
CA ALA A 77 -7.78 8.60 -0.11
C ALA A 77 -8.72 9.04 -1.25
N ARG A 78 -8.25 8.90 -2.50
CA ARG A 78 -9.06 9.20 -3.69
C ARG A 78 -10.28 8.28 -3.83
N HIS A 79 -10.12 6.97 -3.60
CA HIS A 79 -11.21 6.00 -3.70
C HIS A 79 -12.29 6.24 -2.64
N TYR A 80 -11.88 6.57 -1.41
CA TYR A 80 -12.78 6.80 -0.29
C TYR A 80 -13.31 8.24 -0.18
N ALA A 81 -12.76 9.20 -0.94
CA ALA A 81 -13.16 10.61 -0.85
C ALA A 81 -14.66 10.86 -1.09
N LEU A 82 -15.32 10.01 -1.89
CA LEU A 82 -16.74 10.11 -2.22
C LEU A 82 -17.61 9.08 -1.49
N LEU A 83 -17.01 8.20 -0.70
CA LEU A 83 -17.74 7.17 0.04
C LEU A 83 -18.17 7.75 1.38
N GLU A 84 -19.48 7.94 1.56
CA GLU A 84 -20.04 8.24 2.88
C GLU A 84 -19.87 7.02 3.79
N PRO A 85 -19.18 7.15 4.94
CA PRO A 85 -19.06 6.04 5.89
C PRO A 85 -20.44 5.66 6.41
N LEU A 86 -20.81 4.38 6.34
CA LEU A 86 -22.05 3.91 6.95
C LEU A 86 -21.93 4.07 8.48
N ARG A 87 -22.95 4.68 9.09
CA ARG A 87 -23.00 4.97 10.54
C ARG A 87 -22.73 3.75 11.44
N ALA A 88 -22.95 2.54 10.94
CA ALA A 88 -22.70 1.30 11.68
C ALA A 88 -21.21 0.90 11.75
N ASP A 89 -20.38 1.35 10.81
CA ASP A 89 -18.96 0.98 10.72
C ASP A 89 -18.08 1.81 11.68
N VAL A 90 -18.62 2.94 12.16
CA VAL A 90 -17.97 3.77 13.19
C VAL A 90 -18.58 3.41 14.53
N ARG A 91 -17.97 2.46 15.25
CA ARG A 91 -18.30 2.28 16.67
C ARG A 91 -17.93 3.56 17.41
N PRO A 92 -18.89 4.26 18.05
CA PRO A 92 -18.55 5.43 18.83
C PRO A 92 -17.61 5.01 19.95
N ILE A 93 -16.40 5.55 19.94
CA ILE A 93 -15.47 5.41 21.06
C ILE A 93 -16.12 6.18 22.21
N ARG A 94 -16.66 5.46 23.19
CA ARG A 94 -17.05 6.06 24.47
C ARG A 94 -15.78 6.33 25.25
N ILE A 95 -15.42 7.59 25.32
CA ILE A 95 -14.34 8.05 26.18
C ILE A 95 -14.96 8.34 27.54
N ASP A 96 -14.94 7.34 28.43
CA ASP A 96 -15.50 7.44 29.78
C ASP A 96 -14.52 8.13 30.76
N ALA A 97 -13.29 8.40 30.33
CA ALA A 97 -12.27 9.09 31.10
C ALA A 97 -11.92 10.44 30.45
N PRO A 98 -11.69 11.52 31.22
CA PRO A 98 -11.24 12.79 30.64
C PRO A 98 -10.01 12.59 29.75
N LEU A 99 -10.02 13.17 28.54
CA LEU A 99 -8.85 13.25 27.66
C LEU A 99 -7.73 14.15 28.24
N VAL A 100 -8.04 14.84 29.34
CA VAL A 100 -7.10 15.70 30.06
C VAL A 100 -6.26 14.80 30.97
N ASP A 101 -4.93 14.93 30.86
CA ASP A 101 -3.99 14.32 31.78
C ASP A 101 -4.27 14.85 33.20
N PRO A 102 -4.74 14.00 34.14
CA PRO A 102 -5.08 14.42 35.49
C PRO A 102 -3.86 14.94 36.28
N THR A 103 -2.65 14.69 35.79
CA THR A 103 -1.39 15.16 36.38
C THR A 103 -1.02 16.58 35.94
N ARG A 104 -1.71 17.15 34.94
CA ARG A 104 -1.49 18.51 34.47
C ARG A 104 -2.42 19.47 35.21
N MET A 105 -2.20 19.63 36.52
CA MET A 105 -2.77 20.75 37.26
C MET A 105 -2.18 22.04 36.68
N GLU A 106 -3.02 22.87 36.06
CA GLU A 106 -2.66 24.25 35.73
C GLU A 106 -2.33 24.98 37.03
N VAL A 107 -1.05 25.26 37.24
CA VAL A 107 -0.58 26.09 38.34
C VAL A 107 -0.94 27.52 37.97
N ALA A 108 -1.96 28.06 38.65
CA ALA A 108 -2.34 29.47 38.63
C ALA A 108 -1.30 30.34 39.36
#